data_AF-A0A535ET04-F1
#
_entry.id   AF-A0A535ET04-F1
#
_cell.length_a   1.000
_cell.length_b   1.000
_cell.length_c   1.000
_cell.angle_alpha   90.00
_cell.angle_beta   90.00
_cell.angle_gamma   90.00
#
_symmetry.space_group_name_H-M   'P 1'
#
loop_
_entity.id
_entity.type
_entity.pdbx_description
1 polymer ?
#
loop_
_entity_poly.entity_id
_entity_poly.type
_entity_poly.pdbx_seq_one_letter_code
_entity_poly.pdbx_strand_id
1 'polypeptide(L)'
;MAVARGDEPADLVLAGGHVLSVFTKEWLDVDVAVVDGFVVGLGRYQGREQLDVSGKYVVPGFIDAHMHIESSKLMLDEFSRAVL
;
A
#
# COMPACT_ATOMS: atom_id res chain seq x y z
N MET A 1 -4.15 -4.10 -18.48
CA MET A 1 -3.47 -5.31 -17.96
C MET A 1 -4.53 -6.34 -17.62
N ALA A 2 -4.30 -7.65 -17.84
CA ALA A 2 -5.29 -8.70 -17.59
C ALA A 2 -5.78 -8.72 -16.12
N VAL A 3 -4.84 -8.58 -15.18
CA VAL A 3 -5.14 -8.47 -13.74
C VAL A 3 -6.03 -7.27 -13.39
N ALA A 4 -5.76 -6.08 -13.96
CA ALA A 4 -6.58 -4.89 -13.72
C ALA A 4 -8.04 -5.04 -14.20
N ARG A 5 -8.29 -5.94 -15.16
CA ARG A 5 -9.65 -6.31 -15.60
C ARG A 5 -10.27 -7.42 -14.76
N GLY A 6 -9.49 -8.09 -13.91
CA GLY A 6 -9.90 -9.26 -13.14
C GLY A 6 -9.76 -10.59 -13.89
N ASP A 7 -9.13 -10.61 -15.06
CA ASP A 7 -8.97 -11.83 -15.88
C ASP A 7 -7.93 -12.80 -15.26
N GLU A 8 -7.00 -12.28 -14.46
CA GLU A 8 -5.91 -13.00 -13.82
C GLU A 8 -5.72 -12.53 -12.37
N PRO A 9 -5.20 -13.38 -11.46
CA PRO A 9 -4.92 -12.98 -10.09
C PRO A 9 -3.72 -12.02 -10.00
N ALA A 10 -3.78 -11.07 -9.07
CA ALA A 10 -2.67 -10.19 -8.72
C ALA A 10 -1.57 -10.94 -7.93
N ASP A 11 -0.39 -10.34 -7.76
CA ASP A 11 0.64 -10.94 -6.91
C ASP A 11 0.22 -10.85 -5.44
N LEU A 12 -0.24 -9.68 -5.01
CA LEU A 12 -0.75 -9.40 -3.67
C LEU A 12 -2.10 -8.68 -3.75
N VAL A 13 -3.03 -9.07 -2.87
CA VAL A 13 -4.25 -8.30 -2.59
C VAL A 13 -4.33 -7.96 -1.10
N LEU A 14 -4.48 -6.67 -0.80
CA LEU A 14 -4.86 -6.19 0.53
C LEU A 14 -6.39 -6.21 0.61
N ALA A 15 -6.97 -7.16 1.33
CA ALA A 15 -8.40 -7.43 1.33
C ALA A 15 -9.14 -6.75 2.49
N GLY A 16 -10.29 -6.13 2.21
CA GLY A 16 -11.22 -5.62 3.22
C GLY A 16 -10.80 -4.32 3.92
N GLY A 17 -9.86 -3.56 3.35
CA GLY A 17 -9.32 -2.35 3.97
C GLY A 17 -10.20 -1.10 3.78
N HIS A 18 -10.07 -0.15 4.71
CA HIS A 18 -10.55 1.22 4.52
C HIS A 18 -9.45 2.04 3.81
N VAL A 19 -9.53 2.17 2.49
CA VAL A 19 -8.50 2.81 1.66
C VAL A 19 -8.72 4.33 1.57
N LEU A 20 -7.72 5.13 1.93
CA LEU A 20 -7.79 6.59 1.79
C LEU A 20 -7.57 7.01 0.35
N SER A 21 -8.59 7.59 -0.28
CA SER A 21 -8.41 8.39 -1.48
C SER A 21 -7.92 9.79 -1.07
N VAL A 22 -6.62 10.04 -1.15
CA VAL A 22 -6.05 11.35 -0.81
C VAL A 22 -6.50 12.48 -1.75
N PHE A 23 -6.96 12.12 -2.96
CA PHE A 23 -7.48 13.07 -3.93
C PHE A 23 -8.89 13.57 -3.56
N THR A 24 -9.80 12.65 -3.22
CA THR A 24 -11.18 12.99 -2.85
C THR A 24 -11.38 13.22 -1.35
N LYS A 25 -10.41 12.80 -0.52
CA LYS A 25 -10.44 12.83 0.95
C LYS A 25 -11.51 11.90 1.56
N GLU A 26 -11.79 10.80 0.86
CA GLU A 26 -12.80 9.81 1.25
C GLU A 26 -12.14 8.49 1.64
N TRP A 27 -12.82 7.73 2.48
CA TRP A 27 -12.49 6.34 2.78
C TRP A 27 -13.31 5.42 1.88
N LEU A 28 -12.62 4.48 1.22
CA LEU A 28 -13.20 3.52 0.31
C LEU A 28 -13.09 2.10 0.91
N ASP A 29 -14.21 1.40 1.01
CA ASP A 29 -14.25 0.00 1.48
C ASP A 29 -13.99 -0.95 0.31
N VAL A 30 -12.70 -1.10 -0.05
CA VAL A 30 -12.27 -1.83 -1.25
C VAL A 30 -10.96 -2.56 -0.99
N ASP A 31 -10.67 -3.57 -1.81
CA ASP A 31 -9.35 -4.22 -1.83
C ASP A 31 -8.36 -3.41 -2.69
N VAL A 32 -7.07 -3.61 -2.44
CA VAL A 32 -5.98 -3.05 -3.25
C VAL A 32 -5.22 -4.20 -3.91
N ALA A 33 -5.16 -4.20 -5.24
CA ALA A 33 -4.41 -5.19 -6.01
C ALA A 33 -3.04 -4.66 -6.44
N VAL A 34 -1.99 -5.45 -6.21
CA VAL A 34 -0.60 -5.11 -6.53
C VAL A 34 0.02 -6.17 -7.44
N VAL A 35 0.71 -5.73 -8.49
CA VAL A 35 1.49 -6.57 -9.41
C VAL A 35 2.83 -5.90 -9.65
N ASP A 36 3.93 -6.64 -9.47
CA ASP A 36 5.31 -6.14 -9.68
C ASP A 36 5.58 -4.77 -9.00
N GLY A 37 5.07 -4.58 -7.79
CA GLY A 37 5.22 -3.34 -7.02
C GLY A 37 4.30 -2.18 -7.45
N PHE A 38 3.44 -2.37 -8.45
CA PHE A 38 2.47 -1.36 -8.89
C PHE A 38 1.06 -1.67 -8.40
N VAL A 39 0.33 -0.65 -7.93
CA VAL A 39 -1.11 -0.76 -7.70
C VAL A 39 -1.81 -0.82 -9.05
N VAL A 40 -2.46 -1.95 -9.34
CA VAL A 40 -3.14 -2.18 -10.64
C VAL A 40 -4.65 -1.96 -10.57
N GLY A 41 -5.22 -1.86 -9.37
CA GLY A 41 -6.65 -1.62 -9.20
C GLY A 41 -7.10 -1.49 -7.74
N LEU A 42 -8.23 -0.81 -7.58
CA LEU A 42 -9.02 -0.72 -6.35
C LEU A 42 -10.40 -1.34 -6.61
N GLY A 43 -10.87 -2.19 -5.73
CA GLY A 43 -12.11 -2.95 -5.94
C GLY A 43 -12.02 -4.35 -5.35
N ARG A 44 -12.76 -5.32 -5.89
CA ARG A 44 -12.63 -6.72 -5.48
C ARG A 44 -11.66 -7.44 -6.41
N TYR A 45 -10.63 -8.05 -5.83
CA TYR A 45 -9.61 -8.78 -6.59
C TYR A 45 -9.25 -10.11 -5.94
N GLN A 46 -8.69 -11.02 -6.74
CA GLN A 46 -8.03 -12.23 -6.25
C GLN A 46 -6.52 -12.04 -6.37
N GLY A 47 -5.79 -12.45 -5.35
CA GLY A 47 -4.33 -12.42 -5.30
C GLY A 47 -3.75 -13.81 -5.12
N ARG A 48 -2.53 -14.03 -5.59
CA ARG A 48 -1.72 -15.22 -5.25
C ARG A 48 -1.40 -15.21 -3.76
N GLU A 49 -1.10 -14.04 -3.23
CA GLU A 49 -1.08 -13.73 -1.81
C GLU A 49 -2.24 -12.81 -1.45
N GLN A 50 -2.89 -13.06 -0.32
CA GLN A 50 -3.98 -12.24 0.18
C GLN A 50 -3.72 -11.89 1.65
N LEU A 51 -3.62 -10.59 1.92
CA LEU A 51 -3.44 -10.06 3.26
C LEU A 51 -4.76 -9.45 3.74
N ASP A 52 -5.35 -10.06 4.77
CA ASP A 52 -6.56 -9.52 5.41
C ASP A 52 -6.22 -8.26 6.22
N VAL A 53 -6.78 -7.14 5.79
CA VAL A 53 -6.66 -5.82 6.43
C VAL A 53 -8.03 -5.31 6.88
N SER A 54 -8.99 -6.21 7.13
CA SER A 54 -10.32 -5.89 7.63
C SER A 54 -10.26 -5.05 8.91
N GLY A 55 -11.04 -3.96 8.94
CA GLY A 55 -11.08 -3.00 10.05
C GLY A 55 -9.82 -2.15 10.20
N LYS A 56 -8.85 -2.27 9.29
CA LYS A 56 -7.65 -1.43 9.23
C LYS A 56 -7.80 -0.36 8.15
N TYR A 57 -6.97 0.67 8.29
CA TYR A 57 -6.89 1.78 7.35
C TYR A 57 -5.66 1.61 6.45
N VAL A 58 -5.87 1.77 5.14
CA VAL A 58 -4.81 1.69 4.14
C VAL A 58 -4.55 3.09 3.60
N VAL A 59 -3.32 3.55 3.74
CA VAL A 59 -2.87 4.88 3.28
C VAL A 59 -1.63 4.72 2.40
N PRO A 60 -1.34 5.70 1.52
CA PRO A 60 -0.04 5.78 0.88
C PRO A 60 1.08 5.83 1.93
N GLY A 61 2.22 5.22 1.60
CA GLY A 61 3.43 5.37 2.42
C GLY A 61 3.79 6.85 2.58
N PHE A 62 4.27 7.22 3.76
CA PHE A 62 4.62 8.61 4.04
C PHE A 62 5.88 9.03 3.28
N ILE A 63 5.89 10.29 2.84
CA ILE A 63 7.00 10.91 2.13
C ILE A 63 7.45 12.11 2.96
N ASP A 64 8.72 12.09 3.36
CA ASP A 64 9.39 13.23 3.95
C ASP A 64 10.17 13.97 2.84
N ALA A 65 9.74 15.19 2.55
CA ALA A 65 10.31 16.01 1.47
C ALA A 65 11.64 16.65 1.87
N HIS A 66 11.97 16.72 3.16
CA HIS A 66 13.16 17.40 3.63
C HIS A 66 13.60 16.92 5.01
N MET A 67 14.67 16.13 5.04
CA MET A 67 15.30 15.67 6.27
C MET A 67 16.82 15.68 6.18
N HIS A 68 17.45 15.66 7.35
CA HIS A 68 18.86 15.36 7.54
C HIS A 68 18.96 14.11 8.41
N ILE A 69 19.40 12.98 7.84
CA ILE A 69 19.51 11.69 8.55
C ILE A 69 20.48 11.83 9.73
N GLU A 70 21.52 12.65 9.59
CA GLU A 70 22.55 12.92 10.60
C GLU A 70 21.98 13.50 11.90
N SER A 71 20.86 14.23 11.82
CA SER A 71 20.17 14.79 12.99
C SER A 71 19.60 13.69 13.90
N SER A 72 19.32 12.50 13.35
CA SER A 72 18.90 11.34 14.13
C SER A 72 20.04 10.74 14.95
N LYS A 73 21.30 11.06 14.65
CA LYS A 73 22.52 10.45 15.22
C LYS A 73 22.62 8.94 14.98
N LEU A 74 21.89 8.42 14.00
CA LEU A 74 21.92 7.02 13.58
C LEU A 74 22.69 6.87 12.25
N MET A 75 23.20 5.65 12.04
CA MET A 75 23.64 5.22 10.72
C MET A 75 22.43 4.92 9.82
N LEU A 76 22.64 4.88 8.50
CA LEU A 76 21.57 4.78 7.50
C LEU A 76 20.69 3.54 7.69
N ASP A 77 21.31 2.39 8.02
CA ASP A 77 20.64 1.12 8.29
C ASP A 77 19.77 1.17 9.56
N GLU A 78 20.30 1.76 10.62
CA GLU A 78 19.60 1.96 11.90
C GLU A 78 18.44 2.93 11.75
N PHE A 79 18.63 4.01 10.98
CA PHE A 79 17.55 4.95 10.64
C PHE A 79 16.45 4.27 9.82
N SER A 80 16.81 3.53 8.77
CA SER A 80 15.85 2.82 7.91
C SER A 80 15.00 1.84 8.70
N ARG A 81 15.57 1.11 9.66
CA ARG A 81 14.81 0.17 10.52
C ARG A 81 13.87 0.88 11.50
N ALA A 82 14.18 2.11 11.90
CA ALA A 82 13.35 2.84 12.85
C ALA A 82 12.08 3.43 12.22
N VAL A 83 12.10 3.68 10.90
CA VAL A 83 11.02 4.38 10.18
C VAL A 83 10.21 3.48 9.23
N LEU A 84 10.64 2.23 9.02
CA LEU A 84 9.98 1.20 8.19
C LEU A 84 9.62 -0.01 9.05
#